data_AF-A0A376ZZR3-F1
#
_entry.id   AF-A0A376ZZR3-F1
#
_cell.length_a   1.000
_cell.length_b   1.000
_cell.length_c   1.000
_cell.angle_alpha   90.00
_cell.angle_beta   90.00
_cell.angle_gamma   90.00
#
_symmetry.space_group_name_H-M   'P 1'
#
loop_
_entity.id
_entity.type
_entity.pdbx_description
1 polymer ?
#
loop_
_entity_poly.entity_id
_entity_poly.type
_entity_poly.pdbx_seq_one_letter_code
_entity_poly.pdbx_strand_id
1 'polypeptide(L)'
;MQFEDFAQKNAMPLLNRYRNEICSFNDDIQGTAAVTVGPLIAASRAAGGQLSEKKSSSLAQVQRDAALPKWIIAQTQREGLSEEAARQKVFMVDRFGLLTDKMPEPAAFPDQTGAEARKPQ
;
A
#
# COMPACT_ATOMS: atom_id res chain seq x y z
N MET A 1 -3.08 19.71 4.89
CA MET A 1 -2.15 19.19 5.90
C MET A 1 -1.43 17.98 5.34
N GLN A 2 -0.10 18.02 5.24
CA GLN A 2 0.71 16.86 4.86
C GLN A 2 1.21 16.19 6.15
N PHE A 3 1.12 14.86 6.23
CA PHE A 3 1.78 14.04 7.23
C PHE A 3 3.04 13.41 6.62
N GLU A 4 4.14 13.40 7.37
CA GLU A 4 5.46 12.91 6.93
C GLU A 4 6.22 12.38 8.15
N ASP A 5 7.10 11.39 7.94
CA ASP A 5 8.02 10.82 8.93
C ASP A 5 7.34 10.28 10.21
N PHE A 6 6.10 9.84 10.08
CA PHE A 6 5.43 9.14 11.18
C PHE A 6 5.88 7.68 11.23
N ALA A 7 6.20 7.21 12.44
CA ALA A 7 6.36 5.79 12.68
C ALA A 7 5.16 5.01 12.12
N GLN A 8 5.42 3.87 11.50
CA GLN A 8 4.43 3.08 10.76
C GLN A 8 3.14 2.80 11.56
N LYS A 9 3.28 2.57 12.88
CA LYS A 9 2.17 2.36 13.82
C LYS A 9 1.22 3.56 13.97
N ASN A 10 1.68 4.77 13.66
CA ASN A 10 0.93 6.02 13.79
C ASN A 10 0.47 6.57 12.45
N ALA A 11 1.24 6.37 11.37
CA ALA A 11 0.98 6.96 10.06
C ALA A 11 -0.42 6.60 9.52
N MET A 12 -0.77 5.31 9.50
CA MET A 12 -2.06 4.86 8.95
C MET A 12 -3.26 5.23 9.86
N PRO A 13 -3.21 5.08 11.20
CA PRO A 13 -4.29 5.56 12.06
C PRO A 13 -4.54 7.06 11.96
N LEU A 14 -3.49 7.88 11.92
CA LEU A 14 -3.62 9.34 11.77
C LEU A 14 -4.24 9.70 10.42
N LEU A 15 -3.76 9.08 9.33
CA LEU A 15 -4.33 9.27 8.00
C LEU A 15 -5.81 8.90 7.97
N ASN A 16 -6.18 7.74 8.50
CA ASN A 16 -7.58 7.27 8.50
C ASN A 16 -8.50 8.17 9.32
N ARG A 17 -8.01 8.73 10.42
CA ARG A 17 -8.77 9.68 11.25
C ARG A 17 -9.06 10.97 10.48
N TYR A 18 -8.03 11.60 9.92
CA TYR A 18 -8.15 12.97 9.44
C TYR A 18 -8.51 13.13 7.96
N ARG A 19 -8.36 12.07 7.14
CA ARG A 19 -8.56 12.14 5.68
C ARG A 19 -9.93 12.64 5.22
N ASN A 20 -10.96 12.49 6.04
CA ASN A 20 -12.34 12.91 5.71
C ASN A 20 -12.77 14.19 6.45
N GLU A 21 -11.96 14.67 7.40
CA GLU A 21 -12.27 15.85 8.22
C GLU A 21 -11.53 17.09 7.73
N ILE A 22 -10.28 16.90 7.29
CA ILE A 22 -9.43 17.96 6.76
C ILE A 22 -8.78 17.51 5.46
N CYS A 23 -8.53 18.46 4.56
CA CYS A 23 -7.76 18.22 3.34
C CYS A 23 -6.33 17.78 3.72
N SER A 24 -6.12 16.46 3.77
CA SER A 24 -4.89 15.87 4.26
C SER A 24 -4.48 14.61 3.52
N PHE A 25 -3.18 14.34 3.52
CA PHE A 25 -2.57 13.14 2.96
C PHE A 25 -1.29 12.82 3.72
N ASN A 26 -0.81 11.58 3.60
CA ASN A 26 0.52 11.18 4.10
C ASN A 26 1.47 10.94 2.92
N ASP A 27 2.61 11.63 2.90
CA ASP A 27 3.54 11.58 1.76
C ASP A 27 4.26 10.22 1.65
N ASP A 28 4.70 9.65 2.78
CA ASP A 28 5.35 8.34 2.83
C ASP A 28 4.47 7.23 2.24
N ILE A 29 3.14 7.32 2.44
CA ILE A 29 2.16 6.33 2.00
C ILE A 29 1.62 6.67 0.60
N GLN A 30 1.08 7.86 0.41
CA GLN A 30 0.35 8.25 -0.80
C GLN A 30 1.25 8.94 -1.82
N GLY A 31 2.20 9.76 -1.36
CA GLY A 31 3.21 10.41 -2.20
C GLY A 31 4.10 9.37 -2.88
N THR A 32 4.70 8.46 -2.11
CA THR A 32 5.50 7.33 -2.62
C THR A 32 4.74 6.49 -3.65
N ALA A 33 3.47 6.18 -3.37
CA ALA A 33 2.65 5.42 -4.31
C ALA A 33 2.39 6.21 -5.61
N ALA A 34 2.12 7.50 -5.51
CA ALA A 34 1.88 8.35 -6.68
C ALA A 34 3.12 8.45 -7.58
N VAL A 35 4.30 8.71 -7.01
CA VAL A 35 5.56 8.81 -7.77
C VAL A 35 6.03 7.46 -8.33
N THR A 36 5.52 6.34 -7.80
CA THR A 36 5.80 5.00 -8.34
C THR A 36 4.82 4.64 -9.46
N VAL A 37 3.51 4.87 -9.26
CA VAL A 37 2.47 4.47 -10.23
C VAL A 37 2.45 5.39 -11.45
N GLY A 38 2.70 6.70 -11.28
CA GLY A 38 2.71 7.67 -12.39
C GLY A 38 3.65 7.27 -13.54
N PRO A 39 4.93 6.97 -13.27
CA PRO A 39 5.87 6.47 -14.27
C PRO A 39 5.46 5.13 -14.89
N LEU A 40 4.85 4.21 -14.13
CA LEU A 40 4.35 2.95 -14.68
C LEU A 40 3.23 3.15 -15.71
N ILE A 41 2.31 4.08 -15.44
CA ILE A 41 1.27 4.48 -16.39
C ILE A 41 1.91 5.10 -17.63
N ALA A 42 2.85 6.03 -17.45
CA ALA A 42 3.53 6.71 -18.55
C ALA A 42 4.31 5.71 -19.43
N ALA A 43 5.06 4.79 -18.82
CA ALA A 43 5.79 3.74 -19.52
C ALA A 43 4.86 2.78 -20.28
N SER A 44 3.73 2.41 -19.69
CA SER A 44 2.73 1.56 -20.35
C SER A 44 2.18 2.23 -21.61
N ARG A 45 1.85 3.52 -21.52
CA ARG A 45 1.39 4.33 -22.67
C ARG A 45 2.47 4.48 -23.73
N ALA A 46 3.72 4.73 -23.33
CA ALA A 46 4.85 4.80 -24.24
C ALA A 46 5.10 3.47 -24.98
N ALA A 47 4.79 2.34 -24.33
CA ALA A 47 4.82 1.01 -24.92
C ALA A 47 3.54 0.65 -25.71
N GLY A 48 2.66 1.62 -25.99
CA GLY A 48 1.47 1.46 -26.82
C GLY A 48 0.31 0.74 -26.15
N GLY A 49 0.24 0.72 -24.81
CA GLY A 49 -0.81 0.00 -24.09
C GLY A 49 -1.20 0.64 -22.76
N GLN A 50 -2.04 -0.09 -22.02
CA GLN A 50 -2.50 0.30 -20.69
C GLN A 50 -1.74 -0.46 -19.59
N LEU A 51 -1.75 0.07 -18.36
CA LEU A 51 -1.14 -0.62 -17.22
C LEU A 51 -1.86 -1.94 -16.95
N SER A 52 -3.17 -1.98 -17.16
CA SER A 52 -4.05 -3.13 -17.02
C SER A 52 -3.69 -4.28 -17.94
N GLU A 53 -3.00 -4.04 -19.06
CA GLU A 53 -2.55 -5.08 -19.99
C GLU A 53 -1.26 -5.76 -19.51
N LYS A 54 -0.52 -5.12 -18.60
CA LYS A 54 0.77 -5.62 -18.10
C LYS A 54 0.55 -6.44 -16.82
N LYS A 55 1.36 -7.49 -16.63
CA LYS A 55 1.52 -8.11 -15.30
C LYS A 55 2.44 -7.20 -14.48
N SER A 56 2.01 -6.83 -13.28
CA SER A 56 2.75 -5.90 -12.42
C SER A 56 3.26 -6.65 -11.19
N SER A 57 4.58 -6.78 -11.05
CA SER A 57 5.19 -7.19 -9.80
C SER A 57 5.54 -5.94 -8.98
N SER A 58 5.15 -5.93 -7.71
CA SER A 58 5.53 -4.88 -6.76
C SER A 58 6.46 -5.47 -5.70
N LEU A 59 7.59 -4.81 -5.46
CA LEU A 59 8.42 -5.05 -4.29
C LEU A 59 7.82 -4.21 -3.16
N ALA A 60 7.12 -4.87 -2.24
CA ALA A 60 6.57 -4.22 -1.06
C ALA A 60 7.37 -4.69 0.14
N GLN A 61 8.16 -3.81 0.74
CA GLN A 61 8.71 -4.09 2.07
C GLN A 61 7.54 -4.23 3.05
N VAL A 62 7.27 -5.47 3.43
CA VAL A 62 6.58 -5.91 4.65
C VAL A 62 5.37 -5.05 5.02
N GLN A 63 4.27 -5.14 4.27
CA GLN A 63 2.88 -5.21 4.78
C GLN A 63 1.94 -5.65 3.63
N ARG A 64 1.09 -6.66 3.86
CA ARG A 64 -0.01 -7.01 2.92
C ARG A 64 -0.97 -5.83 2.66
N ASP A 65 -0.97 -4.83 3.56
CA ASP A 65 -1.77 -3.62 3.47
C ASP A 65 -1.10 -2.41 2.81
N ALA A 66 0.06 -2.59 2.18
CA ALA A 66 0.82 -1.53 1.52
C ALA A 66 -0.04 -0.72 0.53
N ALA A 67 0.17 0.60 0.51
CA ALA A 67 -0.59 1.49 -0.37
C ALA A 67 -0.31 1.21 -1.86
N LEU A 68 0.94 0.93 -2.24
CA LEU A 68 1.33 0.75 -3.64
C LEU A 68 0.50 -0.32 -4.40
N PRO A 69 0.35 -1.57 -3.92
CA PRO A 69 -0.55 -2.55 -4.51
C PRO A 69 -1.99 -2.05 -4.68
N LYS A 70 -2.53 -1.35 -3.67
CA LYS A 70 -3.89 -0.79 -3.70
C LYS A 70 -4.03 0.27 -4.80
N TRP A 71 -3.02 1.11 -5.01
CA TRP A 71 -3.03 2.11 -6.07
C TRP A 71 -2.90 1.50 -7.48
N ILE A 72 -2.10 0.43 -7.65
CA ILE A 72 -2.03 -0.31 -8.92
C ILE A 72 -3.38 -0.98 -9.23
N ILE A 73 -3.99 -1.64 -8.24
CA ILE A 73 -5.32 -2.25 -8.37
C ILE A 73 -6.37 -1.19 -8.72
N ALA A 74 -6.36 -0.03 -8.05
CA ALA A 74 -7.28 1.06 -8.35
C ALA A 74 -7.08 1.62 -9.76
N GLN A 75 -5.83 1.78 -10.21
CA GLN A 75 -5.54 2.27 -11.56
C GLN A 75 -6.02 1.29 -12.62
N THR A 76 -5.73 0.01 -12.46
CA THR A 76 -6.11 -1.02 -13.45
C THR A 76 -7.62 -1.26 -13.50
N GLN A 77 -8.34 -1.05 -12.38
CA GLN A 77 -9.81 -1.01 -12.39
C GLN A 77 -10.36 0.21 -13.15
N ARG A 78 -9.73 1.39 -13.02
CA ARG A 78 -10.10 2.57 -13.83
C ARG A 78 -9.92 2.33 -15.33
N GLU A 79 -9.01 1.43 -15.69
CA GLU A 79 -8.77 0.99 -17.07
C GLU A 79 -9.68 -0.17 -17.51
N GLY A 80 -10.64 -0.59 -16.67
CA GLY A 80 -11.72 -1.50 -17.03
C GLY A 80 -11.60 -2.94 -16.53
N LEU A 81 -10.57 -3.28 -15.73
CA LEU A 81 -10.53 -4.59 -15.08
C LEU A 81 -11.51 -4.69 -13.91
N SER A 82 -12.03 -5.89 -13.66
CA SER A 82 -12.70 -6.20 -12.39
C SER A 82 -11.68 -6.19 -11.25
N GLU A 83 -12.15 -6.04 -10.01
CA GLU A 83 -11.28 -6.04 -8.83
C GLU A 83 -10.52 -7.37 -8.69
N GLU A 84 -11.18 -8.50 -8.98
CA GLU A 84 -10.57 -9.84 -8.97
C GLU A 84 -9.48 -9.96 -10.02
N ALA A 85 -9.76 -9.53 -11.26
CA ALA A 85 -8.79 -9.58 -12.35
C ALA A 85 -7.59 -8.65 -12.08
N ALA A 86 -7.83 -7.49 -11.46
CA ALA A 86 -6.77 -6.57 -11.05
C ALA A 86 -5.87 -7.19 -9.96
N ARG A 87 -6.47 -7.81 -8.93
CA ARG A 87 -5.72 -8.51 -7.86
C ARG A 87 -4.85 -9.64 -8.40
N GLN A 88 -5.32 -10.41 -9.37
CA GLN A 88 -4.55 -11.50 -9.99
C GLN A 88 -3.31 -11.01 -10.77
N LYS A 89 -3.23 -9.72 -11.11
CA LYS A 89 -2.10 -9.15 -11.84
C LYS A 89 -1.04 -8.51 -10.93
N VAL A 90 -1.30 -8.41 -9.63
CA VAL A 90 -0.40 -7.78 -8.66
C VAL A 90 0.25 -8.84 -7.79
N PHE A 91 1.58 -8.89 -7.85
CA PHE A 91 2.38 -9.78 -7.02
C PHE A 91 3.19 -8.97 -6.02
N MET A 92 3.38 -9.52 -4.82
CA MET A 92 4.12 -8.89 -3.74
C MET A 92 5.27 -9.80 -3.32
N VAL A 93 6.46 -9.22 -3.18
CA VAL A 93 7.66 -9.92 -2.73
C VAL A 93 8.17 -9.24 -1.46
N ASP A 94 8.42 -10.03 -0.41
CA ASP A 94 9.01 -9.58 0.84
C ASP A 94 10.44 -10.14 1.03
N ARG A 95 11.02 -9.94 2.22
CA ARG A 95 12.38 -10.43 2.54
C ARG A 95 12.52 -11.96 2.54
N PHE A 96 11.42 -12.69 2.61
CA PHE A 96 11.35 -14.15 2.62
C PHE A 96 10.91 -14.72 1.25
N GLY A 97 10.52 -13.86 0.30
CA GLY A 97 10.24 -14.22 -1.08
C GLY A 97 8.86 -13.76 -1.56
N LEU A 98 8.33 -14.43 -2.58
CA LEU A 98 7.00 -14.13 -3.13
C LEU A 98 5.92 -14.44 -2.09
N LEU A 99 5.06 -13.49 -1.77
CA LEU A 99 3.91 -13.71 -0.89
C LEU A 99 2.94 -14.70 -1.53
N THR A 100 2.63 -15.78 -0.81
CA THR A 100 1.67 -16.82 -1.22
C THR A 100 0.59 -17.02 -0.16
N ASP A 101 -0.45 -17.77 -0.52
CA ASP A 101 -1.51 -18.26 0.37
C ASP A 101 -1.00 -19.29 1.40
N LYS A 102 0.13 -19.94 1.11
CA LYS A 102 0.76 -20.94 1.99
C LYS A 102 1.67 -20.33 3.06
N MET A 103 1.97 -19.04 2.96
CA MET A 103 2.75 -18.37 3.99
C MET A 103 1.86 -18.13 5.22
N PRO A 104 2.34 -18.42 6.43
CA PRO A 104 1.65 -17.97 7.64
C PRO A 104 1.43 -16.45 7.51
N GLU A 105 0.27 -15.97 7.98
CA GLU A 105 -0.02 -14.54 8.06
C GLU A 105 1.25 -13.82 8.53
N PRO A 106 1.85 -12.92 7.73
CA PRO A 106 2.93 -12.10 8.24
C PRO A 106 2.33 -11.42 9.44
N ALA A 107 2.92 -11.64 10.63
CA ALA A 107 2.35 -11.15 11.86
C ALA A 107 1.88 -9.71 11.63
N ALA A 108 0.59 -9.45 11.84
CA ALA A 108 0.19 -8.09 12.17
C ALA A 108 1.20 -7.64 13.23
N PHE A 109 1.84 -6.49 13.02
CA PHE A 109 2.77 -5.96 14.02
C PHE A 109 2.10 -6.13 15.38
N PRO A 110 2.77 -6.79 16.36
CA PRO A 110 2.14 -7.06 17.64
C PRO A 110 1.56 -5.75 18.14
N ASP A 111 0.30 -5.80 18.54
CA ASP A 111 -0.39 -4.65 19.11
C ASP A 111 0.45 -4.21 20.31
N GLN A 112 1.25 -3.18 20.11
CA GLN A 112 1.88 -2.45 21.20
C GLN A 112 0.83 -1.49 21.76
N THR A 113 -0.36 -1.99 22.08
CA THR A 113 -1.04 -1.57 23.29
C THR A 113 -0.04 -1.81 24.41
N GLY A 114 0.75 -0.77 24.71
CA GLY A 114 1.57 -0.75 25.88
C GLY A 114 0.66 -1.11 27.05
N ALA A 115 0.88 -2.28 27.62
CA ALA A 115 0.70 -2.46 29.03
C ALA A 115 1.69 -1.49 29.71
N GLU A 116 1.33 -0.21 29.79
CA GLU A 116 1.74 0.62 30.90
C GLU A 116 1.03 0.02 32.11
N ALA A 117 1.71 -0.94 32.74
CA ALA A 117 1.45 -1.31 34.10
C ALA A 117 1.50 0.00 34.91
N ARG A 118 0.33 0.47 35.35
CA ARG A 118 0.23 1.47 36.42
C ARG A 118 1.08 0.96 37.58
N LYS A 119 2.20 1.62 37.85
CA LYS A 119 2.82 1.53 39.17
C LYS A 119 1.85 2.20 40.15
N PRO A 120 1.45 1.54 41.25
CA PRO A 120 0.66 2.20 42.27
C PRO A 120 1.52 3.30 42.91
N GLN A 121 0.94 4.50 43.03
CA GLN A 121 1.32 5.45 44.07
C GLN A 121 0.73 4.97 45.39
#